data_AF-A0ABD8B751-F1
#
_entry.id   AF-A0ABD8B751-F1
#
_cell.length_a   1.000
_cell.length_b   1.000
_cell.length_c   1.000
_cell.angle_alpha   90.00
_cell.angle_beta   90.00
_cell.angle_gamma   90.00
#
_symmetry.space_group_name_H-M   'P 1'
#
loop_
_entity.id
_entity.type
_entity.pdbx_description
1 polymer ?
#
loop_
_entity_poly.entity_id
_entity_poly.type
_entity_poly.pdbx_seq_one_letter_code
_entity_poly.pdbx_strand_id
1 'polypeptide(L)'
;MYEVNRSVFMLIPLQPFWNWLNSLPDSQLDGITLEGLQADANAYLVPACENAEQVWEEIQSRIEEIFAAELADWCEDQSQWPDLHPDIFGEWFAVELSSIVMDLSSDALARDVFEPVHAD
;
A
#
# COMPACT_ATOMS: atom_id res chain seq x y z
N MET A 1 -8.09 -13.51 -20.77
CA MET A 1 -8.25 -12.14 -20.28
C MET A 1 -9.70 -11.98 -19.86
N TYR A 2 -9.94 -11.85 -18.56
CA TYR A 2 -11.26 -11.69 -17.99
C TYR A 2 -11.26 -10.47 -17.08
N GLU A 3 -12.33 -9.69 -17.10
CA GLU A 3 -12.53 -8.68 -16.06
C GLU A 3 -12.72 -9.37 -14.71
N VAL A 4 -12.04 -8.89 -13.67
CA VAL A 4 -12.25 -9.40 -12.31
C VAL A 4 -13.18 -8.47 -11.54
N ASN A 5 -13.91 -9.05 -10.59
CA ASN A 5 -14.82 -8.30 -9.71
C ASN A 5 -14.04 -7.52 -8.62
N ARG A 6 -12.99 -6.80 -9.01
CA ARG A 6 -12.12 -5.99 -8.16
C ARG A 6 -11.64 -4.77 -8.93
N SER A 7 -11.49 -3.67 -8.22
CA SER A 7 -10.70 -2.53 -8.67
C SER A 7 -9.35 -2.53 -7.95
N VAL A 8 -8.39 -1.76 -8.47
CA VAL A 8 -7.04 -1.71 -7.91
C VAL A 8 -6.59 -0.26 -7.72
N PHE A 9 -5.81 -0.02 -6.67
CA PHE A 9 -4.99 1.17 -6.55
C PHE A 9 -3.58 0.81 -6.11
N MET A 10 -2.61 1.61 -6.52
CA MET A 10 -1.22 1.55 -6.10
C MET A 10 -0.95 2.73 -5.19
N LEU A 11 -0.21 2.48 -4.11
CA LEU A 11 0.16 3.50 -3.15
C LEU A 11 1.63 3.87 -3.35
N ILE A 12 1.88 4.97 -4.04
CA ILE A 12 3.21 5.38 -4.45
C ILE A 12 3.86 6.20 -3.33
N PRO A 13 4.93 5.71 -2.68
CA PRO A 13 5.59 6.45 -1.61
C PRO A 13 6.23 7.74 -2.13
N LEU A 14 6.05 8.82 -1.39
CA LEU A 14 6.62 10.14 -1.68
C LEU A 14 7.78 10.47 -0.73
N GLN A 15 8.41 11.61 -1.00
CA GLN A 15 9.57 12.08 -0.22
C GLN A 15 9.32 12.15 1.30
N PRO A 16 8.14 12.57 1.81
CA PRO A 16 7.90 12.59 3.25
C PRO A 16 7.96 11.20 3.91
N PHE A 17 7.36 10.17 3.29
CA PHE A 17 7.46 8.80 3.77
C PHE A 17 8.90 8.30 3.75
N TRP A 18 9.64 8.57 2.66
CA TRP A 18 11.07 8.24 2.59
C TRP A 18 11.89 8.89 3.70
N ASN A 19 11.62 10.16 4.00
CA ASN A 19 12.31 10.86 5.07
C ASN A 19 12.01 10.23 6.43
N TRP A 20 10.77 9.79 6.66
CA TRP A 20 10.41 9.05 7.87
C TRP A 20 11.16 7.71 7.96
N LEU A 21 11.20 6.92 6.88
CA LEU A 21 11.98 5.67 6.84
C LEU A 21 13.46 5.89 7.22
N ASN A 22 14.08 6.95 6.71
CA ASN A 22 15.48 7.31 7.02
C ASN A 22 15.67 7.85 8.45
N SER A 23 14.59 8.19 9.15
CA SER A 23 14.63 8.68 10.53
C SER A 23 14.45 7.56 11.56
N LEU A 24 14.01 6.38 11.14
CA LEU A 24 13.75 5.26 12.05
C LEU A 24 15.05 4.77 12.70
N PRO A 25 15.02 4.41 14.00
CA PRO A 25 16.14 3.73 14.63
C PRO A 25 16.34 2.36 13.95
N ASP A 26 17.60 2.02 13.67
CA ASP A 26 17.97 0.76 13.00
C ASP A 26 17.38 0.58 11.59
N SER A 27 17.08 1.67 10.87
CA SER A 27 16.60 1.61 9.48
C SER A 27 17.57 0.85 8.57
N GLN A 28 17.18 -0.34 8.11
CA GLN A 28 17.96 -1.14 7.15
C GLN A 28 17.55 -0.81 5.71
N LEU A 29 17.79 0.43 5.29
CA LEU A 29 17.52 0.89 3.91
C LEU A 29 18.71 0.66 2.96
N ASP A 30 19.69 -0.17 3.36
CA ASP A 30 20.90 -0.38 2.58
C ASP A 30 20.58 -0.93 1.18
N GLY A 31 20.92 -0.13 0.16
CA GLY A 31 20.65 -0.47 -1.25
C GLY A 31 19.21 -0.19 -1.70
N ILE A 32 18.35 0.33 -0.84
CA ILE A 32 17.00 0.79 -1.17
C ILE A 32 17.07 2.26 -1.56
N THR A 33 16.34 2.66 -2.60
CA THR A 33 16.15 4.07 -2.96
C THR A 33 14.66 4.39 -3.03
N LEU A 34 14.31 5.67 -2.93
CA LEU A 34 12.94 6.11 -3.13
C LEU A 34 12.42 5.69 -4.51
N GLU A 35 13.21 5.84 -5.57
CA GLU A 35 12.83 5.40 -6.91
C GLU A 35 12.61 3.88 -6.98
N GLY A 36 13.39 3.11 -6.22
CA GLY A 36 13.20 1.66 -6.10
C GLY A 36 11.86 1.31 -5.45
N LEU A 37 11.52 1.97 -4.34
CA LEU A 37 10.23 1.80 -3.66
C LEU A 37 9.05 2.24 -4.53
N GLN A 38 9.20 3.32 -5.30
CA GLN A 38 8.17 3.78 -6.22
C GLN A 38 7.97 2.83 -7.40
N ALA A 39 9.03 2.19 -7.87
CA ALA A 39 8.99 1.25 -8.99
C ALA A 39 8.31 -0.08 -8.63
N ASP A 40 8.32 -0.47 -7.35
CA ASP A 40 7.71 -1.70 -6.83
C ASP A 40 6.74 -1.37 -5.67
N ALA A 41 5.91 -0.35 -5.89
CA ALA A 41 4.97 0.13 -4.90
C ALA A 41 3.84 -0.88 -4.64
N ASN A 42 3.34 -0.90 -3.41
CA ASN A 42 2.27 -1.79 -3.00
C ASN A 42 0.96 -1.50 -3.77
N ALA A 43 0.27 -2.57 -4.16
CA ALA A 43 -1.01 -2.53 -4.85
C ALA A 43 -2.10 -3.24 -4.04
N TYR A 44 -3.27 -2.61 -3.98
CA TYR A 44 -4.39 -3.03 -3.16
C TYR A 44 -5.62 -3.30 -4.03
N LEU A 45 -6.27 -4.45 -3.78
CA LEU A 45 -7.55 -4.78 -4.41
C LEU A 45 -8.71 -4.37 -3.52
N VAL A 46 -9.65 -3.61 -4.09
CA VAL A 46 -10.91 -3.19 -3.44
C VAL A 46 -12.11 -3.86 -4.15
N PRO A 47 -13.33 -3.80 -3.59
CA PRO A 47 -14.53 -4.22 -4.31
C PRO A 47 -14.61 -3.58 -5.72
N ALA A 48 -15.28 -4.23 -6.67
CA ALA A 48 -15.45 -3.65 -7.99
C ALA A 48 -16.18 -2.32 -7.89
N CYS A 49 -15.55 -1.29 -8.45
CA CYS A 49 -16.03 0.07 -8.55
C CYS A 49 -16.33 0.37 -10.01
N GLU A 50 -17.35 1.20 -10.26
CA GLU A 50 -17.74 1.61 -11.61
C GLU A 50 -16.81 2.71 -12.15
N ASN A 51 -16.17 3.48 -11.27
CA ASN A 51 -15.35 4.62 -11.63
C ASN A 51 -14.29 4.94 -10.56
N ALA A 52 -13.43 5.92 -10.87
CA ALA A 52 -12.36 6.38 -9.99
C ALA A 52 -12.85 6.97 -8.65
N GLU A 53 -14.01 7.62 -8.63
CA GLU A 53 -14.57 8.24 -7.42
C GLU A 53 -14.95 7.18 -6.39
N GLN A 54 -15.59 6.08 -6.83
CA GLN A 54 -15.90 4.95 -5.95
C GLN A 54 -14.64 4.25 -5.41
N VAL A 55 -13.58 4.13 -6.22
CA VAL A 55 -12.29 3.60 -5.72
C VAL A 55 -11.74 4.52 -4.63
N TRP A 56 -11.85 5.83 -4.81
CA TRP A 56 -11.43 6.81 -3.81
C TRP A 56 -12.25 6.71 -2.52
N GLU A 57 -13.56 6.48 -2.57
CA GLU A 57 -14.40 6.22 -1.39
C GLU A 57 -13.95 4.97 -0.61
N GLU A 58 -13.57 3.90 -1.32
CA GLU A 58 -13.00 2.69 -0.70
C GLU A 58 -11.67 2.97 0.00
N ILE A 59 -10.82 3.84 -0.55
CA ILE A 59 -9.57 4.27 0.08
C ILE A 59 -9.87 5.13 1.31
N GLN A 60 -10.70 6.16 1.17
CA GLN A 60 -11.03 7.11 2.25
C GLN A 60 -11.60 6.42 3.49
N SER A 61 -12.45 5.42 3.29
CA SER A 61 -13.03 4.65 4.39
C SER A 61 -12.04 3.74 5.13
N ARG A 62 -10.82 3.54 4.58
CA ARG A 62 -9.79 2.62 5.11
C ARG A 62 -8.40 3.26 5.25
N ILE A 63 -8.29 4.59 5.20
CA ILE A 63 -6.98 5.28 5.27
C ILE A 63 -6.17 4.81 6.48
N GLU A 64 -6.77 4.74 7.68
CA GLU A 64 -6.05 4.33 8.89
C GLU A 64 -5.52 2.89 8.78
N GLU A 65 -6.31 1.98 8.21
CA GLU A 65 -5.94 0.57 8.03
C GLU A 65 -4.81 0.43 7.00
N ILE A 66 -4.94 1.09 5.84
CA ILE A 66 -3.94 1.06 4.78
C ILE A 66 -2.64 1.70 5.27
N PHE A 67 -2.73 2.86 5.95
CA PHE A 67 -1.55 3.56 6.43
C PHE A 67 -0.82 2.75 7.50
N ALA A 68 -1.55 2.14 8.44
CA ALA A 68 -0.95 1.26 9.43
C ALA A 68 -0.23 0.05 8.80
N ALA A 69 -0.80 -0.55 7.75
CA ALA A 69 -0.16 -1.66 7.04
C ALA A 69 1.17 -1.24 6.42
N GLU A 70 1.20 -0.11 5.72
CA GLU A 70 2.43 0.43 5.10
C GLU A 70 3.50 0.80 6.12
N LEU A 71 3.13 1.28 7.30
CA LEU A 71 4.10 1.58 8.36
C LEU A 71 4.64 0.30 9.02
N ALA A 72 3.78 -0.70 9.20
CA ALA A 72 4.12 -1.97 9.85
C ALA A 72 5.15 -2.79 9.07
N ASP A 73 5.19 -2.66 7.74
CA ASP A 73 6.19 -3.32 6.89
C ASP A 73 7.63 -2.85 7.20
N TRP A 74 7.79 -1.66 7.79
CA TRP A 74 9.10 -1.06 8.08
C TRP A 74 9.40 -0.90 9.56
N CYS A 75 8.37 -0.75 10.40
CA CYS A 75 8.54 -0.49 11.81
C CYS A 75 7.44 -1.15 12.64
N GLU A 76 7.79 -2.17 13.43
CA GLU A 76 6.85 -2.80 14.36
C GLU A 76 6.55 -1.91 15.59
N ASP A 77 7.46 -0.99 15.96
CA ASP A 77 7.29 -0.08 17.09
C ASP A 77 6.37 1.09 16.73
N GLN A 78 5.08 0.92 17.05
CA GLN A 78 4.04 1.93 16.83
C GLN A 78 4.32 3.26 17.55
N SER A 79 5.22 3.31 18.53
CA SER A 79 5.61 4.60 19.15
C SER A 79 6.43 5.50 18.21
N GLN A 80 6.99 4.94 17.14
CA GLN A 80 7.71 5.67 16.09
C GLN A 80 6.82 6.11 14.93
N TRP A 81 5.55 5.68 14.91
CA TRP A 81 4.63 5.98 13.83
C TRP A 81 4.11 7.42 13.94
N PRO A 82 3.81 8.07 12.80
CA PRO A 82 3.03 9.29 12.81
C PRO A 82 1.60 9.03 13.28
N ASP A 83 0.85 10.08 13.57
CA ASP A 83 -0.60 9.97 13.68
C ASP A 83 -1.18 9.40 12.38
N LEU A 84 -2.11 8.45 12.48
CA LEU A 84 -2.78 7.84 11.32
C LEU A 84 -3.86 8.80 10.76
N HIS A 85 -3.44 9.98 10.34
CA HIS A 85 -4.34 11.05 9.89
C HIS A 85 -4.38 11.14 8.36
N PRO A 86 -5.56 11.36 7.73
CA PRO A 86 -5.69 11.48 6.28
C PRO A 86 -4.80 12.53 5.62
N ASP A 87 -4.56 13.65 6.30
CA ASP A 87 -3.68 14.70 5.78
C ASP A 87 -2.22 14.21 5.67
N ILE A 88 -1.73 13.48 6.67
CA ILE A 88 -0.37 12.91 6.64
C ILE A 88 -0.28 11.85 5.54
N PHE A 89 -1.29 10.98 5.44
CA PHE A 89 -1.38 9.98 4.37
C PHE A 89 -1.30 10.62 2.98
N GLY A 90 -2.06 11.71 2.74
CA GLY A 90 -2.07 12.43 1.46
C GLY A 90 -0.79 13.19 1.15
N GLU A 91 0.01 13.55 2.16
CA GLU A 91 1.36 14.11 1.96
C GLU A 91 2.39 13.03 1.65
N TRP A 92 2.19 11.82 2.19
CA TRP A 92 3.16 10.73 2.18
C TRP A 92 3.04 9.82 0.98
N PHE A 93 1.84 9.74 0.39
CA PHE A 93 1.58 8.84 -0.72
C PHE A 93 0.80 9.52 -1.84
N ALA A 94 1.18 9.21 -3.07
CA ALA A 94 0.34 9.42 -4.24
C ALA A 94 -0.45 8.13 -4.53
N VAL A 95 -1.63 8.28 -5.13
CA VAL A 95 -2.48 7.16 -5.51
C VAL A 95 -2.64 7.12 -7.02
N GLU A 96 -2.29 5.99 -7.61
CA GLU A 96 -2.67 5.63 -8.98
C GLU A 96 -3.71 4.52 -8.93
N LEU A 97 -4.76 4.57 -9.76
CA LEU A 97 -5.86 3.62 -9.65
C LEU A 97 -6.45 3.21 -10.99
N SER A 98 -7.14 2.07 -10.98
CA SER A 98 -7.99 1.60 -12.07
C SER A 98 -9.25 0.96 -11.51
N SER A 99 -10.42 1.43 -11.96
CA SER A 99 -11.70 0.81 -11.61
C SER A 99 -11.89 -0.54 -12.31
N ILE A 100 -11.33 -0.73 -13.50
CA ILE A 100 -11.43 -1.97 -14.28
C ILE A 100 -10.09 -2.70 -14.24
N VAL A 101 -10.11 -3.95 -13.81
CA VAL A 101 -8.93 -4.83 -13.78
C VAL A 101 -9.17 -6.02 -14.69
N MET A 102 -8.25 -6.25 -15.61
CA MET A 102 -8.27 -7.38 -16.53
C MET A 102 -7.24 -8.42 -16.08
N ASP A 103 -7.71 -9.58 -15.64
CA ASP A 103 -6.87 -10.70 -15.29
C ASP A 103 -6.45 -11.46 -16.57
N LEU A 104 -5.14 -11.57 -16.75
CA LEU A 104 -4.54 -12.32 -17.84
C LEU A 104 -4.44 -13.82 -17.54
N SER A 105 -4.50 -14.21 -16.26
CA SER A 105 -4.50 -15.59 -15.81
C SER A 105 -5.83 -16.29 -16.14
N SER A 106 -5.76 -17.61 -16.26
CA SER A 106 -6.94 -18.48 -16.30
C SER A 106 -7.27 -19.11 -14.95
N ASP A 107 -6.35 -19.00 -13.99
CA ASP A 107 -6.52 -19.56 -12.65
C ASP A 107 -7.40 -18.63 -11.81
N ALA A 108 -8.12 -19.19 -10.84
CA ALA A 108 -8.92 -18.39 -9.92
C ALA A 108 -8.02 -17.56 -9.01
N LEU A 109 -8.39 -16.30 -8.77
CA LEU A 109 -7.76 -15.46 -7.75
C LEU A 109 -7.80 -16.15 -6.38
N ALA A 110 -6.63 -16.44 -5.82
CA ALA A 110 -6.45 -17.00 -4.50
C ALA A 110 -5.90 -15.94 -3.53
N ARG A 111 -6.09 -16.17 -2.23
CA ARG A 111 -5.42 -15.41 -1.17
C ARG A 111 -4.49 -16.37 -0.45
N ASP A 112 -3.23 -15.98 -0.30
CA ASP A 112 -2.29 -16.74 0.51
C ASP A 112 -2.68 -16.64 1.98
N VAL A 113 -2.44 -17.73 2.72
CA VAL A 113 -2.57 -17.72 4.18
C VAL A 113 -1.35 -17.00 4.72
N PHE A 114 -1.55 -16.03 5.61
CA PHE A 114 -0.44 -15.41 6.31
C PHE A 114 0.35 -16.46 7.08
N GLU A 115 1.61 -16.66 6.71
CA GLU A 115 2.56 -17.51 7.44
C GLU A 115 3.53 -16.59 8.19
N PRO A 116 3.44 -16.49 9.54
CA PRO A 116 4.41 -15.69 10.28
C PRO A 116 5.81 -16.29 10.08
N VAL A 117 6.77 -15.44 9.75
CA VAL A 117 8.17 -15.87 9.63
C VAL A 117 8.63 -16.35 11.00
N HIS A 118 8.77 -17.67 11.16
CA HIS A 118 9.39 -18.24 12.34
C HIS A 118 10.90 -17.95 12.28
N ALA A 119 11.40 -17.15 13.23
CA ALA A 119 12.83 -17.07 13.48
C ALA A 119 13.26 -18.37 14.18
N ASP A 120 14.06 -19.19 13.50
CA ASP A 120 14.82 -20.30 14.10
C ASP A 120 15.95 -19.79 15.01
#